data_AF-A0A2D6MJ78-F1
#
_entry.id   AF-A0A2D6MJ78-F1
#
_cell.length_a   1.000
_cell.length_b   1.000
_cell.length_c   1.000
_cell.angle_alpha   90.00
_cell.angle_beta   90.00
_cell.angle_gamma   90.00
#
_symmetry.space_group_name_H-M   'P 1'
#
loop_
_entity.id
_entity.type
_entity.pdbx_description
1 polymer ?
#
loop_
_entity_poly.entity_id
_entity_poly.type
_entity_poly.pdbx_seq_one_letter_code
_entity_poly.pdbx_strand_id
1 'polypeptide(L)'
;MSRLEIILAIVVALSVAFNIGLIAYVREAILRLLSISEELGDLQQMVNSFANHLQSVYELETFYGDDTLHALLEHAVSFNEQLDTFEYIYSLTEKEAELNDKKDSAEEEEEEEG
;
A
#
# COMPACT_ATOMS: atom_id res chain seq x y z
N MET A 1 -48.87 5.86 14.55
CA MET A 1 -47.48 5.94 15.04
C MET A 1 -47.38 7.11 16.00
N SER A 2 -46.84 6.88 17.19
CA SER A 2 -46.55 7.97 18.13
C SER A 2 -45.41 8.85 17.59
N ARG A 3 -45.37 10.13 17.96
CA ARG A 3 -44.32 11.07 17.50
C ARG A 3 -42.91 10.57 17.83
N LEU A 4 -42.77 9.81 18.91
CA LEU A 4 -41.50 9.23 19.36
C LEU A 4 -41.03 8.10 18.43
N GLU A 5 -41.93 7.27 17.93
CA GLU A 5 -41.60 6.20 16.97
C GLU A 5 -41.03 6.76 15.66
N ILE A 6 -41.61 7.87 15.17
CA ILE A 6 -41.16 8.51 13.93
C ILE A 6 -39.75 9.10 14.09
N ILE A 7 -39.48 9.79 15.21
CA ILE A 7 -38.15 10.37 15.48
C ILE A 7 -37.11 9.26 15.61
N LEU A 8 -37.43 8.18 16.33
CA LEU A 8 -36.52 7.07 16.55
C LEU A 8 -36.22 6.34 15.23
N ALA A 9 -37.22 6.13 14.37
CA ALA A 9 -37.03 5.55 13.05
C ALA A 9 -36.10 6.40 12.15
N ILE A 10 -36.23 7.73 12.17
CA ILE A 10 -35.36 8.63 11.41
C ILE A 10 -33.92 8.57 11.92
N VAL A 11 -33.71 8.58 13.24
CA VAL A 11 -32.36 8.51 13.83
C VAL A 11 -31.68 7.19 13.48
N VAL A 12 -32.41 6.07 13.54
CA VAL A 12 -31.88 4.76 13.16
C VAL A 12 -31.56 4.72 11.67
N ALA A 13 -32.45 5.21 10.81
CA ALA A 13 -32.20 5.25 9.36
C ALA A 13 -30.96 6.09 9.01
N LEU A 14 -30.78 7.24 9.65
CA LEU A 14 -29.59 8.08 9.48
C LEU A 14 -28.34 7.38 9.97
N SER A 15 -28.40 6.70 11.12
CA SER A 15 -27.27 5.93 11.64
C SER A 15 -26.86 4.81 10.69
N VAL A 16 -27.82 4.05 10.15
CA VAL A 16 -27.55 2.98 9.17
C VAL A 16 -26.93 3.56 7.90
N ALA A 17 -27.49 4.64 7.34
CA ALA A 17 -26.94 5.30 6.16
C ALA A 17 -25.51 5.81 6.40
N PHE A 18 -25.25 6.38 7.57
CA PHE A 18 -23.91 6.84 7.95
C PHE A 18 -22.91 5.68 8.06
N ASN A 19 -23.29 4.56 8.67
CA ASN A 19 -22.44 3.38 8.77
C ASN A 19 -22.11 2.80 7.38
N ILE A 20 -23.10 2.73 6.49
CA ILE A 20 -22.87 2.28 5.09
C ILE A 20 -21.88 3.23 4.39
N GLY A 21 -22.08 4.54 4.53
CA GLY A 21 -21.16 5.55 3.98
C GLY A 21 -19.74 5.41 4.55
N LEU A 22 -19.61 5.13 5.85
CA LEU A 22 -18.32 4.92 6.51
C LEU A 22 -17.63 3.67 5.96
N ILE A 23 -18.34 2.55 5.81
CA ILE A 23 -17.79 1.32 5.24
C ILE A 23 -17.31 1.56 3.80
N ALA A 24 -18.11 2.23 2.98
CA ALA A 24 -17.73 2.57 1.61
C ALA A 24 -16.49 3.47 1.56
N TYR A 25 -16.42 4.49 2.42
CA TYR A 25 -15.28 5.38 2.52
C TYR A 25 -14.00 4.66 2.98
N VAL A 26 -14.11 3.80 3.99
CA VAL A 26 -12.96 3.03 4.49
C VAL A 26 -12.44 2.09 3.41
N ARG A 27 -13.31 1.41 2.65
CA ARG A 27 -12.89 0.58 1.51
C ARG A 27 -12.10 1.38 0.47
N GLU A 28 -12.61 2.54 0.06
CA GLU A 28 -11.93 3.42 -0.88
C GLU A 28 -10.58 3.92 -0.34
N ALA A 29 -10.51 4.26 0.94
CA ALA A 29 -9.28 4.70 1.58
C ALA A 29 -8.22 3.59 1.63
N ILE A 30 -8.62 2.35 1.91
CA ILE A 30 -7.72 1.18 1.90
C ILE A 30 -7.16 0.96 0.49
N LEU A 31 -8.00 0.95 -0.54
CA LEU A 31 -7.54 0.77 -1.93
C LEU A 31 -6.54 1.84 -2.37
N ARG A 32 -6.74 3.09 -1.94
CA ARG A 32 -5.79 4.18 -2.23
C ARG A 32 -4.46 3.99 -1.50
N LEU A 33 -4.50 3.63 -0.21
CA LEU A 33 -3.30 3.34 0.56
C LEU A 33 -2.52 2.17 -0.03
N LEU A 34 -3.25 1.16 -0.53
CA LEU A 34 -2.71 -0.01 -1.19
C LEU A 34 -1.95 0.37 -2.46
N SER A 35 -2.56 1.18 -3.33
CA SER A 35 -1.91 1.71 -4.54
C SER A 35 -0.67 2.55 -4.22
N ILE A 36 -0.73 3.42 -3.19
CA ILE A 36 0.44 4.19 -2.75
C ILE A 36 1.55 3.25 -2.24
N SER A 37 1.18 2.15 -1.57
CA SER A 37 2.16 1.18 -1.08
C SER A 37 2.89 0.45 -2.21
N GLU A 38 2.22 0.17 -3.32
CA GLU A 38 2.83 -0.42 -4.51
C GLU A 38 3.83 0.55 -5.14
N GLU A 39 3.43 1.81 -5.35
CA GLU A 39 4.31 2.87 -5.86
C GLU A 39 5.56 3.09 -4.98
N LEU A 40 5.42 2.92 -3.66
CA LEU A 40 6.55 2.99 -2.72
C LEU A 40 7.52 1.81 -2.87
N GLY A 41 7.03 0.61 -3.19
CA GLY A 41 7.86 -0.56 -3.50
C GLY A 41 8.68 -0.34 -4.77
N ASP A 42 8.04 0.20 -5.81
CA ASP A 42 8.75 0.58 -7.05
C ASP A 42 9.83 1.63 -6.78
N LEU A 43 9.53 2.62 -5.93
CA LEU A 43 10.49 3.64 -5.52
C LEU A 43 11.68 3.03 -4.77
N GLN A 44 11.45 2.09 -3.85
CA GLN A 44 12.50 1.36 -3.13
C GLN A 44 13.41 0.62 -4.10
N GLN A 45 12.83 -0.09 -5.09
CA GLN A 45 13.62 -0.78 -6.11
C GLN A 45 14.49 0.19 -6.93
N MET A 46 13.95 1.37 -7.27
CA MET A 46 14.69 2.41 -7.98
C MET A 46 15.85 2.96 -7.16
N VAL A 47 15.64 3.23 -5.87
CA VAL A 47 16.67 3.72 -4.94
C VAL A 47 17.75 2.66 -4.73
N ASN A 48 17.37 1.39 -4.61
CA ASN A 48 18.31 0.27 -4.50
C ASN A 48 19.19 0.16 -5.74
N SER A 49 18.59 0.22 -6.94
CA SER A 49 19.33 0.23 -8.20
C SER A 49 20.30 1.41 -8.30
N PHE A 50 19.87 2.60 -7.87
CA PHE A 50 20.72 3.78 -7.79
C PHE A 50 21.91 3.59 -6.84
N ALA A 51 21.68 3.06 -5.63
CA ALA A 51 22.74 2.78 -4.66
C ALA A 51 23.76 1.77 -5.21
N ASN A 52 23.29 0.68 -5.85
CA ASN A 52 24.18 -0.32 -6.46
C ASN A 52 25.02 0.27 -7.61
N HIS A 53 24.41 1.11 -8.44
CA HIS A 53 25.14 1.79 -9.50
C HIS A 53 26.21 2.72 -8.91
N LEU A 54 25.85 3.49 -7.89
CA LEU A 54 26.76 4.40 -7.21
C LEU A 54 27.94 3.66 -6.56
N GLN A 55 27.67 2.51 -5.95
CA GLN A 55 28.71 1.61 -5.43
C GLN A 55 29.67 1.18 -6.54
N SER A 56 29.15 0.72 -7.68
CA SER A 56 30.00 0.32 -8.82
C SER A 56 30.89 1.46 -9.32
N VAL A 57 30.42 2.70 -9.26
CA VAL A 57 31.18 3.89 -9.66
C VAL A 57 32.25 4.23 -8.62
N TYR A 58 31.93 4.12 -7.33
CA TYR A 58 32.88 4.33 -6.23
C TYR A 58 34.04 3.30 -6.25
N GLU A 59 33.77 2.07 -6.69
CA GLU A 59 34.77 1.01 -6.85
C GLU A 59 35.71 1.21 -8.05
N LEU A 60 35.44 2.18 -8.94
CA LEU A 60 36.34 2.51 -10.05
C LEU A 60 37.60 3.21 -9.54
N GLU A 61 38.75 2.85 -10.12
CA GLU A 61 40.08 3.36 -9.74
C GLU A 61 40.18 4.90 -9.77
N THR A 62 39.40 5.56 -10.64
CA THR A 62 39.35 7.03 -10.76
C THR A 62 38.64 7.72 -9.58
N PHE A 63 37.71 7.04 -8.92
CA PHE A 63 36.85 7.60 -7.88
C PHE A 63 37.04 6.95 -6.50
N TYR A 64 37.94 5.96 -6.42
CA TYR A 64 38.28 5.27 -5.20
C TYR A 64 38.89 6.23 -4.18
N GLY A 65 38.27 6.34 -3.00
CA GLY A 65 38.70 7.26 -1.93
C GLY A 65 38.16 8.69 -2.06
N ASP A 66 37.19 8.94 -2.94
CA ASP A 66 36.46 10.22 -2.94
C ASP A 66 35.45 10.27 -1.78
N ASP A 67 35.72 11.14 -0.80
CA ASP A 67 34.89 11.31 0.40
C ASP A 67 33.45 11.77 0.08
N THR A 68 33.25 12.53 -1.01
CA THR A 68 31.93 13.03 -1.40
C THR A 68 31.09 11.91 -1.98
N LEU A 69 31.68 11.08 -2.83
CA LEU A 69 31.04 9.93 -3.44
C LEU A 69 30.73 8.86 -2.39
N HIS A 70 31.62 8.68 -1.41
CA HIS A 70 31.39 7.81 -0.27
C HIS A 70 30.20 8.27 0.58
N ALA A 71 30.14 9.56 0.94
CA ALA A 71 29.01 10.12 1.68
C ALA A 71 27.69 10.01 0.89
N LEU A 72 27.73 10.20 -0.43
CA LEU A 72 26.55 10.03 -1.28
C LEU A 72 26.07 8.58 -1.30
N LEU A 73 26.99 7.60 -1.30
CA LEU A 73 26.67 6.18 -1.20
C LEU A 73 26.04 5.85 0.16
N GLU A 74 26.61 6.35 1.27
CA GLU A 74 26.02 6.17 2.60
C GLU A 74 24.60 6.74 2.68
N HIS A 75 24.36 7.91 2.09
CA HIS A 75 23.03 8.50 2.02
C HIS A 75 22.05 7.66 1.18
N ALA A 76 22.49 7.09 0.07
CA ALA A 76 21.67 6.23 -0.78
C ALA A 76 21.27 4.93 -0.04
N VAL A 77 22.20 4.32 0.69
CA VAL A 77 21.94 3.13 1.51
C VAL A 77 21.00 3.46 2.67
N SER A 78 21.25 4.55 3.40
CA SER A 78 20.39 4.97 4.52
C SER A 78 18.97 5.31 4.07
N PHE A 79 18.81 5.87 2.87
CA PHE A 79 17.48 6.13 2.32
C PHE A 79 16.74 4.83 1.97
N ASN A 80 17.46 3.83 1.47
CA ASN A 80 16.91 2.52 1.18
C ASN A 80 16.43 1.81 2.47
N GLU A 81 17.22 1.85 3.55
CA GLU A 81 16.83 1.31 4.87
C GLU A 81 15.56 1.97 5.44
N GLN A 82 15.36 3.27 5.18
CA GLN A 82 14.13 3.95 5.58
C GLN A 82 12.92 3.47 4.76
N LEU A 83 13.12 3.13 3.49
CA LEU A 83 12.08 2.57 2.62
C LEU A 83 11.71 1.13 3.02
N ASP A 84 12.66 0.32 3.48
CA ASP A 84 12.41 -1.03 4.02
C ASP A 84 11.38 -1.02 5.16
N THR A 85 11.29 0.07 5.95
CA THR A 85 10.29 0.18 7.03
C THR A 85 8.84 0.16 6.49
N PHE A 86 8.62 0.51 5.22
CA PHE A 86 7.31 0.48 4.58
C PHE A 86 6.98 -0.89 3.95
N GLU A 87 7.92 -1.83 3.90
CA GLU A 87 7.75 -3.20 3.39
C GLU A 87 6.60 -3.94 4.08
N TYR A 88 6.39 -3.70 5.38
CA TYR A 88 5.30 -4.32 6.12
C TYR A 88 3.91 -3.97 5.55
N ILE A 89 3.70 -2.72 5.11
CA ILE A 89 2.43 -2.29 4.51
C ILE A 89 2.24 -2.94 3.12
N TYR A 90 3.34 -3.10 2.38
CA TYR A 90 3.35 -3.77 1.09
C TYR A 90 3.01 -5.27 1.20
N SER A 91 3.62 -5.99 2.15
CA SER A 91 3.37 -7.43 2.33
C SER A 91 1.93 -7.77 2.72
N LEU A 92 1.23 -6.85 3.38
CA LEU A 92 -0.20 -6.99 3.72
C LEU A 92 -1.09 -6.84 2.49
N THR A 93 -0.66 -6.00 1.55
CA THR A 93 -1.35 -5.68 0.29
C THR A 93 -1.31 -6.85 -0.69
N GLU A 94 -0.12 -7.42 -0.92
CA GLU A 94 0.07 -8.54 -1.85
C GLU A 94 -0.80 -9.75 -1.47
N LYS A 95 -0.94 -9.99 -0.16
CA LYS A 95 -1.78 -11.06 0.39
C LYS A 95 -3.28 -10.83 0.21
N GLU A 96 -3.76 -9.59 0.17
CA GLU A 96 -5.17 -9.27 -0.09
C GLU A 96 -5.54 -9.45 -1.57
N ALA A 97 -4.64 -9.13 -2.49
CA ALA A 97 -4.85 -9.36 -3.93
C ALA A 97 -5.07 -10.85 -4.23
N GLU A 98 -4.24 -11.74 -3.67
CA GLU A 98 -4.40 -13.20 -3.81
C GLU A 98 -5.71 -13.75 -3.21
N LEU A 99 -6.26 -13.08 -2.19
CA LEU A 99 -7.51 -13.49 -1.54
C LEU A 99 -8.74 -13.03 -2.32
N ASN A 100 -8.67 -11.88 -3.00
CA ASN A 100 -9.75 -11.38 -3.85
C ASN A 100 -9.87 -12.19 -5.16
N ASP A 101 -8.74 -12.52 -5.80
CA ASP A 101 -8.74 -13.36 -7.02
C ASP A 101 -9.31 -14.77 -6.76
N LYS A 102 -9.07 -15.33 -5.57
CA LYS A 102 -9.66 -16.62 -5.15
C LYS A 102 -11.15 -16.55 -4.89
N LYS A 103 -11.68 -15.36 -4.59
CA LYS A 103 -13.10 -15.19 -4.25
C LYS A 103 -13.94 -15.02 -5.51
N ASP A 104 -13.46 -14.26 -6.50
CA ASP A 104 -14.09 -14.19 -7.83
C ASP A 104 -14.12 -15.57 -8.52
N SER A 105 -13.04 -16.34 -8.41
CA SER A 105 -12.95 -17.68 -9.00
C SER A 105 -13.93 -18.70 -8.39
N ALA A 106 -14.37 -18.50 -7.13
CA ALA A 106 -15.29 -19.41 -6.45
C ALA A 106 -16.76 -19.06 -6.69
N GLU A 107 -17.06 -17.80 -7.02
CA GLU A 107 -18.42 -17.34 -7.33
C GLU A 107 -18.81 -17.69 -8.79
N GLU A 108 -17.85 -17.81 -9.71
CA GLU A 108 -18.10 -18.26 -11.10
C GLU A 108 -18.42 -19.77 -11.21
N GLU A 109 -17.89 -20.62 -10.33
CA GLU A 109 -18.17 -22.07 -10.33
C GLU A 109 -19.58 -22.43 -9.81
N GLU A 110 -20.20 -21.58 -8.97
CA GLU A 110 -21.55 -21.83 -8.44
C GLU A 110 -22.68 -21.40 -9.41
N GLU A 111 -22.41 -20.52 -10.39
CA GLU A 111 -23.40 -20.11 -11.40
C GLU A 111 -23.51 -21.08 -12.60
N GLU A 112 -22.49 -21.92 -12.88
CA GLU A 112 -22.55 -22.91 -13.98
C GLU A 112 -23.26 -24.24 -13.60
N GLU A 113 -23.48 -24.53 -12.30
CA GLU A 113 -24.20 -25.74 -11.85
C GLU A 113 -25.69 -25.50 -11.45
N GLY A 114 -26.22 -24.29 -11.67
CA GLY A 114 -27.61 -23.88 -11.35
C GLY A 114 -28.66 -24.10 -12.44
#